data_AF-A0A6I2INI6-F1
#
_entry.id   AF-A0A6I2INI6-F1
#
_cell.length_a   1.000
_cell.length_b   1.000
_cell.length_c   1.000
_cell.angle_alpha   90.00
_cell.angle_beta   90.00
_cell.angle_gamma   90.00
#
_symmetry.space_group_name_H-M   'P 1'
#
loop_
_entity.id
_entity.type
_entity.pdbx_description
1 polymer ?
#
loop_
_entity_poly.entity_id
_entity_poly.type
_entity_poly.pdbx_seq_one_letter_code
_entity_poly.pdbx_strand_id
1 'polypeptide(L)'
;MLRNYYVTLAGLLLLSHSAIAVQGDQQWGDWYGNISAMEFELNTQNASGEVLTLTCTSGKLAAAYSVPAEDYLVSSQTGLSEPGISINGTNHPLDETAFTAIKATSEKDVIKMTSMNAAISKKFSARGLNEALADNTWQDCISH
;
A
#
# COMPACT_ATOMS: atom_id res chain seq x y z
N MET A 1 76.15 2.76 -7.71
CA MET A 1 75.18 2.79 -8.82
C MET A 1 73.94 2.02 -8.35
N LEU A 2 72.83 2.73 -8.09
CA LEU A 2 71.57 2.13 -7.65
C LEU A 2 70.92 1.37 -8.81
N ARG A 3 70.29 0.21 -8.52
CA ARG A 3 69.46 -0.51 -9.49
C ARG A 3 68.14 -0.91 -8.85
N ASN A 4 67.08 -0.55 -9.58
CA ASN A 4 65.69 -0.38 -9.18
C ASN A 4 65.02 -1.58 -8.50
N TYR A 5 64.22 -1.28 -7.48
CA TYR A 5 63.14 -2.14 -6.99
C TYR A 5 61.88 -1.88 -7.84
N TYR A 6 61.34 -2.91 -8.49
CA TYR A 6 60.02 -2.86 -9.10
C TYR A 6 59.00 -3.40 -8.10
N VAL A 7 58.13 -2.54 -7.58
CA VAL A 7 56.95 -2.93 -6.81
C VAL A 7 55.81 -3.12 -7.80
N THR A 8 55.41 -4.36 -8.06
CA THR A 8 54.17 -4.66 -8.79
C THR A 8 52.98 -4.53 -7.85
N LEU A 9 52.19 -3.46 -8.04
CA LEU A 9 50.93 -3.22 -7.35
C LEU A 9 49.82 -4.03 -8.06
N ALA A 10 49.34 -5.12 -7.43
CA ALA A 10 48.19 -5.86 -7.92
C ALA A 10 46.90 -5.21 -7.40
N GLY A 11 46.22 -4.44 -8.26
CA GLY A 11 44.92 -3.84 -7.96
C GLY A 11 43.81 -4.89 -8.08
N LEU A 12 43.23 -5.32 -6.96
CA LEU A 12 41.96 -6.04 -6.93
C LEU A 12 40.83 -5.05 -7.17
N LEU A 13 40.28 -5.04 -8.39
CA LEU A 13 39.01 -4.39 -8.70
C LEU A 13 37.88 -5.24 -8.12
N LEU A 14 37.42 -4.90 -6.91
CA LEU A 14 36.16 -5.40 -6.38
C LEU A 14 35.03 -4.75 -7.19
N LEU A 15 34.55 -5.44 -8.22
CA LEU A 15 33.29 -5.09 -8.88
C LEU A 15 32.16 -5.36 -7.89
N SER A 16 31.85 -4.36 -7.07
CA SER A 16 30.63 -4.30 -6.27
C SER A 16 29.44 -4.34 -7.22
N HIS A 17 28.84 -5.52 -7.38
CA HIS A 17 27.50 -5.64 -7.94
C HIS A 17 26.56 -4.93 -6.96
N SER A 18 26.16 -3.69 -7.27
CA SER A 18 25.00 -3.09 -6.63
C SER A 18 23.80 -3.95 -7.04
N ALA A 19 23.39 -4.86 -6.17
CA ALA A 19 22.10 -5.51 -6.26
C ALA A 19 21.05 -4.40 -6.19
N ILE A 20 20.50 -4.01 -7.34
CA ILE A 20 19.26 -3.26 -7.38
C ILE A 20 18.21 -4.27 -6.94
N ALA A 21 17.87 -4.27 -5.65
CA ALA A 21 16.74 -5.01 -5.16
C ALA A 21 15.50 -4.38 -5.80
N VAL A 22 15.08 -4.91 -6.94
CA VAL A 22 13.72 -4.73 -7.43
C VAL A 22 12.86 -5.49 -6.42
N GLN A 23 12.48 -4.82 -5.34
CA GLN A 23 11.46 -5.33 -4.43
C GLN A 23 10.17 -5.29 -5.23
N GLY A 24 9.83 -6.42 -5.84
CA GLY A 24 8.55 -6.58 -6.49
C GLY A 24 7.46 -6.49 -5.44
N ASP A 25 6.38 -5.80 -5.76
CA ASP A 25 5.19 -5.75 -4.91
C ASP A 25 4.77 -7.18 -4.54
N GLN A 26 4.48 -7.39 -3.26
CA GLN A 26 3.86 -8.61 -2.78
C GLN A 26 2.40 -8.63 -3.23
N GLN A 27 1.82 -9.82 -3.39
CA GLN A 27 0.45 -9.98 -3.85
C GLN A 27 -0.33 -10.96 -2.97
N TRP A 28 -1.55 -10.58 -2.61
CA TRP A 28 -2.52 -11.36 -1.84
C TRP A 28 -3.87 -11.27 -2.55
N GLY A 29 -4.22 -12.30 -3.32
CA GLY A 29 -5.43 -12.29 -4.13
C GLY A 29 -5.46 -11.11 -5.12
N ASP A 30 -6.45 -10.23 -4.94
CA ASP A 30 -6.66 -9.04 -5.79
C ASP A 30 -5.94 -7.79 -5.25
N TRP A 31 -5.20 -7.93 -4.15
CA TRP A 31 -4.43 -6.85 -3.51
C TRP A 31 -2.93 -7.03 -3.73
N TYR A 32 -2.22 -5.94 -3.93
CA TYR A 32 -0.78 -5.93 -4.11
C TYR A 32 -0.13 -4.70 -3.49
N GLY A 33 1.14 -4.79 -3.15
CA GLY A 33 1.91 -3.66 -2.65
C GLY A 33 2.97 -4.06 -1.65
N ASN A 34 3.23 -3.18 -0.69
CA ASN A 34 4.31 -3.33 0.27
C ASN A 34 3.79 -3.19 1.70
N ILE A 35 4.25 -4.10 2.54
CA ILE A 35 3.99 -4.08 3.98
C ILE A 35 5.34 -4.10 4.68
N SER A 36 5.53 -3.15 5.57
CA SER A 36 6.60 -3.11 6.55
C SER A 36 6.02 -3.30 7.96
N ALA A 37 6.89 -3.40 8.97
CA ALA A 37 6.45 -3.61 10.35
C ALA A 37 5.49 -2.51 10.86
N MET A 38 5.60 -1.27 10.36
CA MET A 38 4.86 -0.11 10.88
C MET A 38 4.08 0.67 9.81
N GLU A 39 4.21 0.30 8.54
CA GLU A 39 3.59 1.01 7.42
C GLU A 39 3.19 0.03 6.33
N PHE A 40 2.11 0.33 5.63
CA PHE A 40 1.74 -0.41 4.42
C PHE A 40 1.21 0.53 3.36
N GLU A 41 1.39 0.11 2.11
CA GLU A 41 0.68 0.64 0.95
C GLU A 41 0.15 -0.55 0.16
N LEU A 42 -1.17 -0.69 0.15
CA LEU A 42 -1.88 -1.78 -0.51
C LEU A 42 -2.79 -1.21 -1.58
N ASN A 43 -2.69 -1.77 -2.77
CA ASN A 43 -3.40 -1.36 -3.96
C ASN A 43 -4.30 -2.48 -4.46
N THR A 44 -5.41 -2.13 -5.06
CA THR A 44 -6.25 -3.06 -5.82
C THR A 44 -6.87 -2.32 -7.01
N GLN A 45 -7.07 -3.05 -8.11
CA GLN A 45 -7.73 -2.52 -9.30
C GLN A 45 -9.06 -3.26 -9.54
N ASN A 46 -10.13 -2.52 -9.79
CA ASN A 46 -11.41 -3.12 -10.13
C ASN A 46 -11.61 -3.28 -11.65
N ALA A 47 -12.68 -3.99 -12.03
CA ALA A 47 -13.01 -4.25 -13.44
C ALA A 47 -13.34 -2.99 -14.27
N SER A 48 -13.56 -1.85 -13.63
CA SER A 48 -13.75 -0.55 -14.31
C SER A 48 -12.43 0.18 -14.55
N GLY A 49 -11.29 -0.42 -14.19
CA GLY A 49 -9.98 0.19 -14.31
C GLY A 49 -9.65 1.20 -13.20
N GLU A 50 -10.53 1.37 -12.21
CA GLU A 50 -10.27 2.22 -11.06
C GLU A 50 -9.29 1.56 -10.09
N VAL A 51 -8.51 2.35 -9.37
CA VAL A 51 -7.53 1.88 -8.38
C VAL A 51 -7.90 2.44 -7.01
N LEU A 52 -7.91 1.56 -6.01
CA LEU A 52 -8.02 1.91 -4.59
C LEU A 52 -6.69 1.61 -3.92
N THR A 53 -6.15 2.62 -3.24
CA THR A 53 -4.95 2.51 -2.41
C THR A 53 -5.34 2.69 -0.95
N LEU A 54 -5.03 1.70 -0.11
CA LEU A 54 -5.06 1.82 1.34
C LEU A 54 -3.64 2.03 1.83
N THR A 55 -3.42 3.09 2.58
CA THR A 55 -2.11 3.40 3.14
C THR A 55 -2.25 3.46 4.64
N CYS A 56 -1.29 2.87 5.34
CA CYS A 56 -0.95 3.34 6.67
C CYS A 56 0.48 3.87 6.70
N THR A 57 0.60 5.16 6.97
CA THR A 57 1.87 5.87 7.17
C THR A 57 1.62 7.06 8.09
N SER A 58 2.67 7.53 8.77
CA SER A 58 2.62 8.78 9.54
C SER A 58 1.47 8.83 10.57
N GLY A 59 1.19 7.69 11.20
CA GLY A 59 0.21 7.59 12.27
C GLY A 59 -1.26 7.51 11.83
N LYS A 60 -1.57 7.29 10.55
CA LYS A 60 -2.94 7.37 10.02
C LYS A 60 -3.24 6.33 8.95
N LEU A 61 -4.45 5.77 9.02
CA LEU A 61 -5.06 5.05 7.89
C LEU A 61 -5.62 6.08 6.89
N ALA A 62 -5.23 5.94 5.64
CA ALA A 62 -5.70 6.74 4.53
C ALA A 62 -6.21 5.84 3.40
N ALA A 63 -7.11 6.39 2.60
CA ALA A 63 -7.55 5.78 1.36
C ALA A 63 -7.42 6.80 0.22
N ALA A 64 -6.93 6.35 -0.92
CA ALA A 64 -6.94 7.10 -2.16
C ALA A 64 -7.66 6.30 -3.24
N TYR A 65 -8.36 7.02 -4.10
CA TYR A 65 -9.10 6.47 -5.22
C TYR A 65 -8.67 7.21 -6.48
N SER A 66 -8.42 6.46 -7.56
CA SER A 66 -8.08 7.03 -8.85
C SER A 66 -8.76 6.32 -10.01
N VAL A 67 -8.94 7.06 -11.09
CA VAL A 67 -9.36 6.57 -12.40
C VAL A 67 -8.27 6.95 -13.39
N PRO A 68 -7.24 6.09 -13.59
CA PRO A 68 -6.07 6.44 -14.40
C PRO A 68 -6.42 6.87 -15.83
N ALA A 69 -7.46 6.27 -16.43
CA ALA A 69 -7.93 6.62 -17.77
C ALA A 69 -8.49 8.06 -17.87
N GLU A 70 -8.85 8.67 -16.75
CA GLU A 70 -9.45 10.00 -16.66
C GLU A 70 -8.51 11.04 -15.99
N ASP A 71 -7.28 10.65 -15.64
CA ASP A 71 -6.35 11.46 -14.84
C ASP A 71 -6.99 12.01 -13.55
N TYR A 72 -7.88 11.20 -12.95
CA TYR A 72 -8.60 11.56 -11.75
C TYR A 72 -7.99 10.86 -10.53
N LEU A 73 -7.71 11.62 -9.47
CA LEU A 73 -7.27 11.10 -8.18
C LEU A 73 -7.82 11.95 -7.05
N VAL A 74 -8.32 11.28 -6.02
CA VAL A 74 -8.69 11.89 -4.74
C VAL A 74 -8.15 11.05 -3.59
N SER A 75 -7.81 11.71 -2.49
CA SER A 75 -7.34 11.04 -1.28
C SER A 75 -8.10 11.56 -0.08
N SER A 76 -8.26 10.70 0.92
CA SER A 76 -8.76 11.09 2.24
C SER A 76 -7.89 12.17 2.90
N GLN A 77 -6.64 12.33 2.44
CA GLN A 77 -5.72 13.35 2.90
C GLN A 77 -5.86 14.67 2.13
N THR A 78 -6.49 14.67 0.96
CA THR A 78 -6.58 15.85 0.08
C THR A 78 -8.01 16.04 -0.44
N GLY A 79 -8.80 16.78 0.34
CA GLY A 79 -10.00 17.44 -0.17
C GLY A 79 -11.31 16.63 -0.19
N LEU A 80 -11.35 15.42 0.38
CA LEU A 80 -12.61 14.72 0.59
C LEU A 80 -13.26 15.12 1.92
N SER A 81 -14.54 15.47 1.87
CA SER A 81 -15.35 15.68 3.08
C SER A 81 -15.77 14.33 3.66
N GLU A 82 -15.45 14.11 4.95
CA GLU A 82 -15.79 12.87 5.67
C GLU A 82 -15.43 11.60 4.89
N PRO A 83 -14.14 11.37 4.57
CA PRO A 83 -13.72 10.20 3.82
C PRO A 83 -13.87 8.93 4.66
N GLY A 84 -14.28 7.86 3.99
CA GLY A 84 -14.49 6.55 4.61
C GLY A 84 -14.40 5.43 3.60
N ILE A 85 -14.55 4.21 4.09
CA ILE A 85 -14.73 3.01 3.26
C ILE A 85 -16.06 2.36 3.57
N SER A 86 -16.76 1.90 2.54
CA SER A 86 -17.95 1.07 2.67
C SER A 86 -17.56 -0.38 2.47
N ILE A 87 -17.83 -1.25 3.45
CA ILE A 87 -17.65 -2.70 3.36
C ILE A 87 -19.04 -3.32 3.34
N ASN A 88 -19.41 -3.96 2.24
CA ASN A 88 -20.74 -4.52 2.01
C ASN A 88 -21.92 -3.55 2.27
N GLY A 89 -21.69 -2.25 2.10
CA GLY A 89 -22.70 -1.21 2.32
C GLY A 89 -22.68 -0.58 3.72
N THR A 90 -21.89 -1.10 4.65
CA THR A 90 -21.65 -0.47 5.95
C THR A 90 -20.49 0.50 5.82
N ASN A 91 -20.70 1.77 6.16
CA ASN A 91 -19.65 2.78 6.11
C ASN A 91 -18.83 2.80 7.39
N HIS A 92 -17.52 2.90 7.23
CA HIS A 92 -16.55 3.04 8.28
C HIS A 92 -15.72 4.31 8.05
N PRO A 93 -15.65 5.22 9.02
CA PRO A 93 -14.66 6.30 8.98
C PRO A 93 -13.24 5.69 9.02
N LEU A 94 -12.24 6.39 8.45
CA LEU A 94 -10.86 5.92 8.37
C LEU A 94 -10.12 5.97 9.73
N ASP A 95 -10.59 5.17 10.68
CA ASP A 95 -10.05 4.99 12.02
C ASP A 95 -9.86 3.49 12.36
N GLU A 96 -9.69 3.18 13.64
CA GLU A 96 -9.53 1.80 14.13
C GLU A 96 -10.70 0.90 13.73
N THR A 97 -11.92 1.44 13.60
CA THR A 97 -13.09 0.67 13.20
C THR A 97 -13.02 0.25 11.74
N ALA A 98 -12.56 1.13 10.84
CA ALA A 98 -12.28 0.77 9.45
C ALA A 98 -11.16 -0.24 9.37
N PHE A 99 -10.06 -0.05 10.12
CA PHE A 99 -8.95 -1.00 10.13
C PHE A 99 -9.41 -2.40 10.57
N THR A 100 -10.17 -2.48 11.65
CA THR A 100 -10.72 -3.74 12.17
C THR A 100 -11.67 -4.38 11.15
N ALA A 101 -12.53 -3.59 10.52
CA ALA A 101 -13.48 -4.09 9.52
C ALA A 101 -12.77 -4.58 8.24
N ILE A 102 -11.74 -3.86 7.77
CA ILE A 102 -10.84 -4.27 6.68
C ILE A 102 -10.21 -5.62 7.01
N LYS A 103 -9.60 -5.74 8.20
CA LYS A 103 -8.99 -7.00 8.63
C LYS A 103 -10.01 -8.12 8.77
N ALA A 104 -11.29 -7.85 8.98
CA ALA A 104 -12.32 -8.88 9.07
C ALA A 104 -12.91 -9.30 7.72
N THR A 105 -12.47 -8.70 6.61
CA THR A 105 -13.01 -9.01 5.29
C THR A 105 -12.74 -10.44 4.83
N SER A 106 -13.63 -10.95 4.00
CA SER A 106 -13.54 -12.23 3.30
C SER A 106 -13.41 -12.03 1.79
N GLU A 107 -13.10 -13.09 1.06
CA GLU A 107 -12.99 -13.09 -0.41
C GLU A 107 -14.28 -12.71 -1.17
N LYS A 108 -15.42 -12.64 -0.48
CA LYS A 108 -16.74 -12.28 -1.05
C LYS A 108 -17.11 -10.82 -0.79
N ASP A 109 -16.37 -10.16 0.10
CA ASP A 109 -16.72 -8.81 0.52
C ASP A 109 -16.31 -7.79 -0.53
N VAL A 110 -17.08 -6.70 -0.56
CA VAL A 110 -16.92 -5.60 -1.50
C VAL A 110 -16.58 -4.33 -0.75
N ILE A 111 -15.57 -3.64 -1.26
CA ILE A 111 -15.10 -2.36 -0.73
C ILE A 111 -15.45 -1.25 -1.72
N LYS A 112 -15.82 -0.07 -1.18
CA LYS A 112 -15.91 1.18 -1.94
C LYS A 112 -15.32 2.31 -1.13
N MET A 113 -14.61 3.23 -1.76
CA MET A 113 -14.32 4.52 -1.16
C MET A 113 -15.58 5.37 -1.08
N THR A 114 -15.71 6.14 0.01
CA THR A 114 -16.84 7.02 0.28
C THR A 114 -16.39 8.42 0.66
N SER A 115 -17.28 9.39 0.45
CA SER A 115 -17.20 10.76 0.97
C SER A 115 -18.61 11.15 1.43
N MET A 116 -18.74 11.77 2.60
CA MET A 116 -20.04 12.10 3.22
C MET A 116 -21.00 10.91 3.23
N ASN A 117 -20.48 9.71 3.55
CA ASN A 117 -21.23 8.44 3.57
C ASN A 117 -21.80 7.97 2.21
N ALA A 118 -21.49 8.64 1.10
CA ALA A 118 -21.85 8.22 -0.24
C ALA A 118 -20.66 7.56 -0.94
N ALA A 119 -20.91 6.46 -1.66
CA ALA A 119 -19.87 5.80 -2.45
C ALA A 119 -19.47 6.68 -3.65
N ILE A 120 -18.16 6.95 -3.77
CA ILE A 120 -17.57 7.74 -4.85
C ILE A 120 -16.83 6.89 -5.89
N SER A 121 -16.75 5.58 -5.65
CA SER A 121 -16.08 4.60 -6.49
C SER A 121 -16.98 3.40 -6.81
N LYS A 122 -16.59 2.59 -7.80
CA LYS A 122 -17.20 1.29 -8.08
C LYS A 122 -16.68 0.25 -7.07
N LYS A 123 -17.16 -0.98 -7.25
CA LYS A 123 -16.89 -2.09 -6.33
C LYS A 123 -15.46 -2.59 -6.50
N PHE A 124 -14.70 -2.64 -5.41
CA PHE A 124 -13.44 -3.37 -5.30
C PHE A 124 -13.66 -4.70 -4.58
N SER A 125 -12.86 -5.70 -4.96
CA SER A 125 -12.83 -6.99 -4.29
C SER A 125 -12.01 -6.88 -2.99
N ALA A 126 -12.47 -7.50 -1.91
CA ALA A 126 -11.68 -7.64 -0.69
C ALA A 126 -10.80 -8.92 -0.67
N ARG A 127 -10.80 -9.71 -1.76
CA ARG A 127 -10.07 -10.99 -1.81
C ARG A 127 -8.57 -10.80 -1.58
N GLY A 128 -8.10 -11.38 -0.47
CA GLY A 128 -6.70 -11.33 -0.03
C GLY A 128 -6.36 -10.16 0.89
N LEU A 129 -7.28 -9.23 1.15
CA LEU A 129 -7.02 -8.08 2.01
C LEU A 129 -6.81 -8.47 3.49
N ASN A 130 -7.59 -9.42 4.01
CA ASN A 130 -7.38 -9.98 5.34
C ASN A 130 -6.00 -10.66 5.46
N GLU A 131 -5.57 -11.40 4.43
CA GLU A 131 -4.28 -12.09 4.40
C GLU A 131 -3.12 -11.10 4.35
N ALA A 132 -3.24 -10.04 3.54
CA ALA A 132 -2.26 -8.98 3.47
C ALA A 132 -2.02 -8.37 4.86
N LEU A 133 -3.08 -8.07 5.60
CA LEU A 133 -3.00 -7.37 6.89
C LEU A 133 -2.98 -8.31 8.11
N ALA A 134 -2.73 -9.61 7.93
CA ALA A 134 -2.84 -10.60 8.99
C ALA A 134 -2.00 -10.22 10.23
N ASP A 135 -0.75 -9.83 9.99
CA ASP A 135 0.24 -9.53 11.02
C ASP A 135 0.25 -8.05 11.47
N ASN A 136 -0.45 -7.16 10.75
CA ASN A 136 -0.51 -5.73 11.09
C ASN A 136 -1.57 -5.45 12.16
N THR A 137 -1.25 -4.59 13.12
CA THR A 137 -2.18 -4.08 14.12
C THR A 137 -2.52 -2.61 13.87
N TRP A 138 -3.59 -2.14 14.48
CA TRP A 138 -3.88 -0.70 14.49
C TRP A 138 -2.75 0.09 15.16
N GLN A 139 -2.10 -0.49 16.17
CA GLN A 139 -1.00 0.16 16.86
C GLN A 139 0.20 0.38 15.94
N ASP A 140 0.52 -0.58 15.07
CA ASP A 140 1.58 -0.42 14.06
C ASP A 140 1.28 0.78 13.15
N CYS A 141 -0.01 1.04 12.92
CA CYS A 141 -0.45 2.13 12.07
C CYS A 141 -0.35 3.52 12.73
N ILE A 142 -0.64 3.62 14.03
CA ILE A 142 -0.70 4.91 14.74
C ILE A 142 0.55 5.26 15.56
N SER A 143 1.42 4.29 15.82
CA SER A 143 2.57 4.46 16.72
C SER A 143 3.80 5.00 16.00
N HIS A 144 3.79 6.29 15.65
CA HIS A 144 4.90 7.00 15.00
C HIS A 144 5.32 8.25 15.75
#